data_AF-A0A1F9CQ23-F1
#
_entry.id   AF-A0A1F9CQ23-F1
#
_cell.length_a   1.000
_cell.length_b   1.000
_cell.length_c   1.000
_cell.angle_alpha   90.00
_cell.angle_beta   90.00
_cell.angle_gamma   90.00
#
_symmetry.space_group_name_H-M   'P 1'
#
loop_
_entity.id
_entity.type
_entity.pdbx_description
1 polymer ?
#
loop_
_entity_poly.entity_id
_entity_poly.type
_entity_poly.pdbx_seq_one_letter_code
_entity_poly.pdbx_strand_id
1 'polypeptide(L)' 'MANEYTIHLNIETLPEGQYLATSEDIPGLVAQGRTVAETIEIAQDVARKLIDSLIEHGDPLPPRLCKVANRIEIDVAVGF' A
#
# COMPACT_ATOMS: atom_id res chain seq x y z
N MET A 1 18.13 7.37 8.78
CA MET A 1 17.76 7.64 7.37
C MET A 1 16.42 6.97 7.18
N ALA A 2 15.37 7.70 6.79
CA ALA A 2 14.08 7.08 6.53
C ALA A 2 14.22 6.15 5.32
N ASN A 3 13.93 4.87 5.49
CA ASN A 3 13.87 3.95 4.35
C ASN A 3 12.49 4.07 3.74
N GLU A 4 12.41 4.57 2.51
CA GLU A 4 11.17 4.67 1.76
C GLU A 4 11.07 3.49 0.78
N TYR A 5 9.89 2.87 0.73
CA TYR A 5 9.61 1.70 -0.10
C TYR A 5 8.41 1.96 -1.01
N THR A 6 8.41 1.33 -2.18
CA THR A 6 7.27 1.33 -3.10
C THR A 6 6.51 0.02 -2.98
N ILE A 7 5.18 0.12 -3.06
CA ILE A 7 4.29 -1.04 -3.19
C ILE A 7 3.36 -0.87 -4.38
N HIS A 8 3.05 -1.97 -5.04
CA HIS A 8 2.04 -2.06 -6.06
C HIS A 8 0.70 -2.38 -5.41
N LEU A 9 -0.26 -1.46 -5.54
CA LEU A 9 -1.62 -1.66 -5.05
C LEU A 9 -2.50 -2.20 -6.17
N ASN A 10 -3.18 -3.32 -5.90
CA ASN A 10 -4.32 -3.76 -6.67
C ASN A 10 -5.59 -3.16 -6.04
N ILE A 11 -6.32 -2.35 -6.80
CA ILE A 11 -7.54 -1.67 -6.35
C ILE A 11 -8.72 -2.14 -7.19
N GLU A 12 -9.74 -2.67 -6.53
CA GLU A 12 -10.98 -3.13 -7.16
C GLU A 12 -12.21 -2.41 -6.59
N THR A 13 -13.22 -2.17 -7.42
CA THR A 13 -14.52 -1.67 -6.97
C THR A 13 -15.39 -2.84 -6.49
N LEU A 14 -15.94 -2.71 -5.30
CA LEU A 14 -16.85 -3.67 -4.70
C LEU A 14 -18.31 -3.41 -5.14
N PRO A 15 -19.18 -4.44 -5.10
CA PRO A 15 -20.60 -4.30 -5.47
C PRO A 15 -21.35 -3.19 -4.72
N GLU A 16 -20.91 -2.88 -3.50
CA GLU A 16 -21.49 -1.85 -2.63
C GLU A 16 -21.02 -0.42 -2.97
N GLY A 17 -20.21 -0.26 -4.03
CA GLY A 17 -19.71 1.03 -4.51
C GLY A 17 -18.47 1.56 -3.77
N GLN A 18 -17.81 0.71 -2.98
CA GLN A 18 -16.56 1.03 -2.29
C GLN A 18 -15.35 0.48 -3.04
N TYR A 19 -14.14 0.86 -2.65
CA TYR A 19 -12.89 0.39 -3.24
C TYR A 19 -12.10 -0.42 -2.23
N LEU A 20 -11.62 -1.59 -2.65
CA LEU A 20 -10.73 -2.47 -1.88
C LEU A 20 -9.33 -2.40 -2.47
N ALA A 21 -8.33 -2.15 -1.63
CA ALA A 21 -6.92 -2.25 -1.98
C ALA A 21 -6.27 -3.45 -1.29
N THR A 22 -5.50 -4.19 -2.08
CA THR A 22 -4.60 -5.25 -1.63
C THR A 22 -3.24 -5.09 -2.27
N SER A 23 -2.22 -5.78 -1.75
CA SER A 23 -0.88 -5.78 -2.35
C SER A 23 -0.18 -7.12 -2.15
N GLU A 24 0.39 -7.66 -3.21
CA GLU A 24 1.28 -8.83 -3.10
C GLU A 24 2.65 -8.47 -2.51
N ASP A 25 3.01 -7.18 -2.49
CA ASP A 25 4.30 -6.71 -1.98
C ASP A 25 4.33 -6.69 -0.46
N ILE A 26 3.16 -6.54 0.19
CA ILE A 26 2.99 -6.61 1.64
C ILE A 26 1.85 -7.58 1.97
N PRO A 27 2.16 -8.84 2.28
CA PRO A 27 1.16 -9.80 2.71
C PRO A 27 0.35 -9.30 3.91
N GLY A 28 -0.97 -9.47 3.85
CA GLY A 28 -1.89 -8.99 4.89
C GLY A 28 -2.32 -7.52 4.74
N LEU A 29 -1.82 -6.80 3.73
CA LEU A 29 -2.33 -5.47 3.40
C LEU A 29 -3.73 -5.58 2.80
N VAL A 30 -4.71 -5.06 3.54
CA VAL A 30 -6.09 -4.89 3.10
C VAL A 30 -6.56 -3.53 3.57
N ALA A 31 -7.07 -2.71 2.64
CA ALA A 31 -7.60 -1.39 2.92
C ALA A 31 -8.87 -1.13 2.12
N GLN A 32 -9.85 -0.45 2.69
CA GLN A 32 -11.13 -0.17 2.04
C GLN A 32 -11.53 1.29 2.24
N GLY A 33 -12.03 1.92 1.19
CA GLY A 33 -12.41 3.33 1.18
C GLY A 33 -13.55 3.61 0.21
N ARG A 34 -14.09 4.83 0.26
CA ARG A 34 -15.20 5.29 -0.60
C ARG A 34 -14.71 5.83 -1.94
N THR A 35 -13.45 6.22 -2.02
CA THR A 35 -12.80 6.70 -3.25
C THR A 35 -11.44 6.03 -3.41
N VAL A 36 -10.93 5.97 -4.65
CA VAL A 36 -9.58 5.42 -4.91
C VAL A 36 -8.51 6.15 -4.10
N ALA A 37 -8.58 7.49 -4.02
CA ALA A 37 -7.62 8.30 -3.28
C ALA A 37 -7.63 7.96 -1.77
N GLU A 38 -8.81 7.92 -1.16
CA GLU A 38 -8.97 7.52 0.26
C GLU A 38 -8.44 6.10 0.49
N THR A 39 -8.77 5.16 -0.40
CA THR A 39 -8.30 3.78 -0.27
C THR A 39 -6.77 3.68 -0.33
N ILE A 40 -6.11 4.50 -1.17
CA ILE A 40 -4.64 4.57 -1.23
C ILE A 40 -4.07 5.12 0.08
N GLU A 41 -4.64 6.19 0.64
CA GLU A 41 -4.20 6.76 1.92
C GLU A 41 -4.28 5.73 3.06
N ILE A 42 -5.39 4.99 3.13
CA ILE A 42 -5.57 3.91 4.11
C ILE A 42 -4.56 2.79 3.86
N ALA A 43 -4.35 2.38 2.61
CA ALA A 43 -3.39 1.34 2.25
C ALA A 43 -1.95 1.72 2.66
N GLN A 44 -1.55 2.98 2.49
CA GLN A 44 -0.24 3.47 2.92
C GLN A 44 -0.07 3.43 4.45
N ASP A 45 -1.11 3.77 5.21
CA ASP A 45 -1.07 3.69 6.67
C ASP A 45 -1.00 2.23 7.17
N VAL A 46 -1.77 1.33 6.56
CA VAL A 46 -1.72 -0.12 6.84
C VAL A 46 -0.34 -0.70 6.49
N ALA A 47 0.21 -0.38 5.32
CA ALA A 47 1.54 -0.79 4.89
C ALA A 47 2.61 -0.42 5.93
N ARG A 48 2.59 0.83 6.40
CA ARG A 48 3.54 1.33 7.40
C ARG A 48 3.45 0.52 8.69
N LYS A 49 2.24 0.33 9.22
CA LYS A 49 2.01 -0.44 10.46
C LYS A 49 2.47 -1.90 10.35
N LEU A 50 2.26 -2.53 9.19
CA LEU A 50 2.73 -3.89 8.94
C LEU A 50 4.26 -3.96 8.89
N ILE A 51 4.91 -3.02 8.20
CA ILE A 51 6.37 -2.93 8.15
C ILE A 51 6.97 -2.66 9.53
N ASP A 52 6.42 -1.70 10.27
CA ASP A 52 6.88 -1.36 11.61
C ASP A 52 6.78 -2.57 12.54
N SER A 53 5.66 -3.31 12.50
CA SER A 53 5.48 -4.54 13.27
C SER A 53 6.53 -5.62 12.92
N LEU A 54 6.82 -5.84 11.63
CA LEU A 54 7.86 -6.79 11.22
C LEU A 54 9.24 -6.39 11.77
N ILE A 55 9.57 -5.10 11.72
CA ILE A 55 10.83 -4.57 12.25
C ILE A 55 10.90 -4.74 13.77
N GLU A 56 9.83 -4.41 14.49
CA GLU A 56 9.75 -4.54 15.95
C GLU A 56 9.90 -6.00 16.42
N HIS A 57 9.37 -6.95 15.67
CA HIS A 57 9.49 -8.38 15.97
C HIS A 57 10.76 -9.04 15.44
N GLY A 58 11.56 -8.32 14.65
CA GLY A 58 12.77 -8.86 14.02
C GLY A 58 12.48 -9.83 12.87
N ASP A 59 11.26 -9.79 12.33
CA ASP A 59 10.85 -10.56 11.17
C ASP A 59 11.46 -9.99 9.88
N PRO A 60 11.76 -10.82 8.88
CA PRO A 60 12.26 -10.32 7.61
C PRO A 60 11.18 -9.51 6.89
N LEU A 61 11.59 -8.39 6.29
CA LEU A 61 10.72 -7.64 5.39
C LEU A 61 10.30 -8.50 4.19
N PRO A 62 9.11 -8.28 3.61
CA PRO A 62 8.65 -9.06 2.47
C PRO A 62 9.66 -8.99 1.30
N PRO A 63 9.94 -10.10 0.60
CA PRO A 63 10.98 -10.15 -0.42
C PRO A 63 10.69 -9.28 -1.64
N ARG A 64 9.42 -8.91 -1.85
CA ARG A 64 8.97 -8.04 -2.94
C ARG A 64 9.04 -6.55 -2.60
N LEU A 65 9.24 -6.20 -1.32
CA LEU A 65 9.29 -4.82 -0.88
C LEU A 65 10.57 -4.16 -1.41
N CYS A 66 10.39 -3.20 -2.33
CA CYS A 66 11.50 -2.52 -3.01
C CYS A 66 11.68 -1.11 -2.46
N LYS A 67 12.94 -0.67 -2.32
CA LYS A 67 13.22 0.73 -2.00
C LYS A 67 12.78 1.63 -3.15
N VAL A 68 12.35 2.85 -2.82
CA VAL A 68 12.03 3.87 -3.83
C VAL A 68 13.23 4.10 -4.74
N ALA A 69 13.01 3.97 -6.04
CA ALA A 69 14.01 4.24 -7.06
C ALA A 69 14.18 5.75 -7.27
N ASN A 70 15.32 6.16 -7.85
CA ASN A 70 15.60 7.57 -8.16
C ASN A 70 14.59 8.22 -9.13
N ARG A 71 13.90 7.38 -9.92
CA ARG A 71 12.81 7.77 -10.82
C ARG A 71 11.68 6.78 -10.65
N ILE A 72 10.48 7.28 -10.43
CA ILE A 72 9.24 6.51 -10.38
C ILE A 72 8.23 7.14 -11.34
N GLU A 73 7.39 6.30 -11.93
CA GLU A 73 6.25 6.70 -12.75
C GLU A 73 5.02 6.01 -12.16
N ILE A 74 3.96 6.79 -11.91
CA ILE A 74 2.75 6.29 -11.29
C ILE A 74 1.53 6.94 -11.95
N ASP A 75 0.48 6.15 -12.14
CA ASP A 75 -0.84 6.64 -12.47
C ASP A 75 -1.55 7.04 -11.16
N VAL A 76 -2.16 8.22 -11.15
CA VAL A 76 -2.81 8.76 -9.95
C VAL A 76 -4.27 9.03 -10.27
N ALA A 77 -5.16 8.53 -9.41
CA ALA A 77 -6.59 8.82 -9.51
C ALA A 77 -6.85 10.31 -9.22
N VAL A 78 -7.59 10.97 -10.10
CA VAL A 78 -7.99 12.38 -9.96
C VAL A 78 -9.51 12.43 -9.86
N GLY A 79 -10.02 12.87 -8.71
CA GLY A 79 -11.44 13.16 -8.52
C GLY A 79 -11.77 14.59 -8.92
N PHE A 80 -12.96 14.79 -9.51
CA PHE A 80 -13.55 16.10 -9.80
C PHE A 80 -15.01 16.13 -9.34
#